data_AF-A0A6M6ALQ3-F1
#
_entry.id   AF-A0A6M6ALQ3-F1
#
_cell.length_a   1.000
_cell.length_b   1.000
_cell.length_c   1.000
_cell.angle_alpha   90.00
_cell.angle_beta   90.00
_cell.angle_gamma   90.00
#
_symmetry.space_group_name_H-M   'P 1'
#
loop_
_entity.id
_entity.type
_entity.pdbx_description
1 polymer ?
#
loop_
_entity_poly.entity_id
_entity_poly.type
_entity_poly.pdbx_seq_one_letter_code
_entity_poly.pdbx_strand_id
1 'polypeptide(L)' 'MVSYAAGSRYLSLIGGVCLSFYDWYCDLPPASPQTWGEQTDV' A
#
# COMPACT_ATOMS: atom_id res chain seq x y z
N MET A 1 -3.58 12.65 1.58
CA MET A 1 -5.03 12.38 1.72
C MET A 1 -5.41 12.26 3.19
N VAL A 2 -6.30 13.11 3.71
CA VAL A 2 -6.74 13.06 5.12
C VAL A 2 -7.63 11.85 5.40
N SER A 3 -8.53 11.51 4.46
CA SER A 3 -9.48 10.39 4.62
C SER A 3 -8.80 9.03 4.80
N TYR A 4 -7.75 8.75 4.01
CA TYR A 4 -6.96 7.52 4.15
C TYR A 4 -6.22 7.47 5.48
N ALA A 5 -5.54 8.57 5.85
CA ALA A 5 -4.73 8.65 7.06
C ALA A 5 -5.54 8.53 8.36
N ALA A 6 -6.79 9.01 8.37
CA ALA A 6 -7.65 8.92 9.55
C ALA A 6 -7.94 7.45 9.94
N GLY A 7 -8.35 6.63 8.98
CA GLY A 7 -8.64 5.21 9.20
C GLY A 7 -7.38 4.39 9.52
N SER A 8 -6.31 4.57 8.72
CA SER A 8 -5.06 3.83 8.94
C SER A 8 -4.42 4.15 10.28
N ARG A 9 -4.43 5.42 10.71
CA ARG A 9 -3.94 5.82 12.03
C ARG A 9 -4.73 5.18 13.17
N TYR A 10 -6.07 5.19 13.10
CA TYR A 10 -6.90 4.55 14.13
C TYR A 10 -6.57 3.06 14.25
N LEU A 11 -6.53 2.34 13.12
CA LEU A 11 -6.21 0.91 13.09
C LEU A 11 -4.80 0.65 13.65
N SER A 12 -3.79 1.41 13.24
CA SER A 12 -2.43 1.25 13.76
C SER A 12 -2.33 1.46 15.27
N LEU A 13 -3.12 2.37 15.85
CA LEU A 13 -3.12 2.61 17.30
C LEU A 13 -3.75 1.48 18.11
N ILE A 14 -4.73 0.77 17.55
CA ILE A 14 -5.39 -0.37 18.22
C ILE A 14 -4.78 -1.73 17.85
N GLY A 15 -3.70 -1.75 17.08
CA GLY A 15 -3.07 -2.98 16.58
C GLY A 15 -3.84 -3.69 15.47
N GLY A 16 -4.72 -2.96 14.77
CA GLY A 16 -5.43 -3.45 13.57
C GLY A 16 -4.53 -3.51 12.33
N VAL A 17 -4.98 -4.26 11.33
CA VAL A 17 -4.24 -4.48 10.08
C VAL A 17 -4.68 -3.49 9.00
N CYS A 18 -3.73 -2.76 8.43
CA CYS A 18 -3.93 -1.99 7.19
C CYS A 18 -3.60 -2.89 5.99
N LEU A 19 -4.57 -3.17 5.13
CA LEU A 19 -4.38 -4.01 3.95
C LEU A 19 -3.70 -3.25 2.81
N SER A 20 -2.95 -3.99 1.98
CA SER A 20 -2.37 -3.46 0.73
C SER A 20 -3.45 -3.29 -0.34
N PHE A 21 -3.12 -2.52 -1.40
CA PHE A 21 -4.06 -2.21 -2.48
C PHE A 21 -3.43 -2.35 -3.86
N TYR A 22 -2.19 -1.90 -4.06
CA TYR A 22 -1.57 -1.80 -5.38
C TYR A 22 -1.31 -3.17 -6.01
N ASP A 23 -0.85 -4.12 -5.19
CA ASP A 23 -0.72 -5.54 -5.52
C ASP A 23 -2.09 -6.22 -5.68
N TRP A 24 -3.01 -5.98 -4.75
CA TRP A 24 -4.34 -6.61 -4.75
C TRP A 24 -5.18 -6.21 -5.97
N TYR A 25 -5.05 -4.97 -6.43
CA TYR A 25 -5.72 -4.47 -7.63
C TYR A 25 -5.00 -4.83 -8.93
N CYS A 26 -3.86 -5.55 -8.86
CA CYS A 26 -3.01 -5.86 -10.01
C CYS A 26 -2.44 -4.62 -10.73
N ASP A 27 -2.39 -3.48 -10.04
CA ASP A 27 -1.81 -2.24 -10.58
C ASP A 27 -0.28 -2.22 -10.38
N LEU A 28 0.26 -3.00 -9.43
CA LEU A 28 1.70 -3.20 -9.25
C LEU A 28 2.24 -4.17 -10.32
N PRO A 29 3.08 -3.73 -11.27
CA PRO A 29 3.79 -4.63 -12.17
C PRO A 29 4.90 -5.36 -11.40
N PRO A 30 4.83 -6.70 -11.19
CA PRO A 30 5.82 -7.42 -10.39
C PRO A 30 7.24 -7.34 -10.98
N ALA A 31 7.33 -7.11 -12.29
CA ALA A 31 8.60 -6.96 -13.01
C ALA A 31 9.41 -5.75 -12.51
N SER A 32 8.78 -4.68 -12.03
CA SER A 32 9.52 -3.49 -11.59
C SER A 32 10.35 -3.74 -10.33
N PRO A 33 9.75 -4.24 -9.22
CA PRO A 33 10.54 -4.66 -8.05
C PRO A 33 11.55 -5.76 -8.37
N GLN A 34 11.23 -6.68 -9.28
CA GLN A 34 12.14 -7.77 -9.66
C GLN A 34 13.37 -7.28 -10.43
N THR A 35 13.22 -6.26 -11.28
CA THR A 35 14.29 -5.78 -12.18
C THR A 35 15.08 -4.63 -11.58
N TRP A 36 14.38 -3.71 -10.90
CA TRP A 36 14.95 -2.45 -10.44
C TRP A 36 14.89 -2.27 -8.93
N GLY A 37 14.21 -3.16 -8.19
CA GLY A 37 14.03 -3.01 -6.74
C GLY A 37 13.09 -1.87 -6.36
N GLU A 38 12.29 -1.38 -7.30
CA GLU A 38 11.44 -0.19 -7.13
C GLU A 38 9.97 -0.51 -7.37
N GLN A 39 9.11 0.08 -6.54
CA GLN A 39 7.68 0.15 -6.82
C GLN A 39 7.45 1.23 -7.88
N THR A 40 6.63 0.96 -8.90
CA THR A 40 6.23 1.99 -9.87
C THR A 40 5.41 3.07 -9.20
N ASP A 41 5.61 4.31 -9.63
CA ASP A 41 4.91 5.47 -9.07
C ASP A 41 3.39 5.35 -9.21
N VAL A 42 2.70 6.01 -8.27
CA VAL A 42 1.27 6.34 -8.29
C VAL A 42 1.12 7.85 -8.33
#